data_AF-A0A2Z6IDN0-F1
#
_entry.id   AF-A0A2Z6IDN0-F1
#
_cell.length_a   1.000
_cell.length_b   1.000
_cell.length_c   1.000
_cell.angle_alpha   90.00
_cell.angle_beta   90.00
_cell.angle_gamma   90.00
#
_symmetry.space_group_name_H-M   'P 1'
#
loop_
_entity.id
_entity.type
_entity.pdbx_description
1 polymer ?
#
loop_
_entity_poly.entity_id
_entity_poly.type
_entity_poly.pdbx_seq_one_letter_code
_entity_poly.pdbx_strand_id
1 'polypeptide(L)'
;MLFPYRRTYDVRIDALPDAPRAGTLVFPLAPDSRKREDRDSKSDKRIPSRSGNEVQSLPEAPIENPKDFPGEPRVDLRDFYPREMRRPELFDDRPIFIYDPEWLKEGFPLGADLPLAGGTLRPVEGESTFGFLKDRAVDPGRIDLPREALRAGLELNLPADAGNIETLAVLLPHARHHAGGILLTDPDTGHPQGMRAVIPPAVTQLDALLYAHHAYERGRAAPEDLERLLAAASIPGSRAQYLTEKDRRSAFVLFESRGDDWNRPLWSELGLRLARQCGIATVDSVLSESLGSAVLITERPDRLKPKTSSQTKVSIKSTDSEKKRKTFEVDGSPSIDAPLLTLSASTLIQNGRRTMSYLAMADILNADGAAPSKDLPVLWQRMVFSLLTGGTDRPERWLFVREEFGWRPAPAHDLSPAPDFTDRPITADGVRRLRDADDAVAVADYFQLSLRDAKTRLADMRRVVSGWKREAHDLGISSRETARMAPLFDV
;
A
#
# COMPACT_ATOMS: atom_id res chain seq x y z
N MET A 1 0.49 -11.78 33.88
CA MET A 1 1.88 -11.68 33.39
C MET A 1 1.87 -11.88 31.89
N LEU A 2 2.00 -10.78 31.16
CA LEU A 2 1.86 -10.69 29.71
C LEU A 2 3.20 -11.07 29.07
N PHE A 3 3.28 -12.21 28.39
CA PHE A 3 4.34 -12.73 27.50
C PHE A 3 5.77 -12.18 27.75
N PRO A 4 6.72 -12.98 28.29
CA PRO A 4 8.03 -12.50 28.72
C PRO A 4 8.99 -12.03 27.61
N TYR A 5 8.61 -12.16 26.33
CA TYR A 5 9.40 -11.72 25.18
C TYR A 5 8.51 -10.92 24.22
N ARG A 6 8.80 -9.62 24.10
CA ARG A 6 8.06 -8.67 23.26
C ARG A 6 9.03 -7.70 22.61
N ARG A 7 8.78 -7.35 21.35
CA ARG A 7 9.36 -6.15 20.74
C ARG A 7 8.29 -5.08 20.68
N THR A 8 8.68 -3.86 21.01
CA THR A 8 7.78 -2.72 21.08
C THR A 8 8.27 -1.60 20.19
N TYR A 9 7.33 -0.90 19.57
CA TYR A 9 7.58 0.26 18.73
C TYR A 9 6.65 1.38 19.14
N ASP A 10 7.20 2.59 19.19
CA ASP A 10 6.40 3.80 19.33
C ASP A 10 5.80 4.18 17.99
N VAL A 11 4.50 4.46 17.98
CA VAL A 11 3.75 4.88 16.79
C VAL A 11 3.57 6.39 16.86
N ARG A 12 4.17 7.10 15.90
CA ARG A 12 4.12 8.55 15.76
C ARG A 12 3.50 8.93 14.41
N ILE A 13 2.97 10.13 14.31
CA ILE A 13 2.42 10.66 13.07
C ILE A 13 3.36 11.77 12.56
N ASP A 14 4.26 11.45 11.64
CA ASP A 14 5.23 12.42 11.12
C ASP A 14 4.58 13.57 10.35
N ALA A 15 3.38 13.36 9.84
CA ALA A 15 2.55 14.42 9.25
C ALA A 15 2.07 15.45 10.29
N LEU A 16 2.13 15.12 11.58
CA LEU A 16 1.74 15.94 12.72
C LEU A 16 2.90 15.96 13.74
N PRO A 17 4.03 16.62 13.44
CA PRO A 17 5.27 16.48 14.22
C PRO A 17 5.14 16.94 15.68
N ASP A 18 4.23 17.89 15.94
CA ASP A 18 3.96 18.42 17.28
C ASP A 18 2.93 17.58 18.06
N ALA A 19 2.31 16.59 17.42
CA ALA A 19 1.32 15.74 18.09
C ALA A 19 2.00 14.77 19.07
N PRO A 20 1.29 14.38 20.15
CA PRO A 20 1.80 13.35 21.05
C PRO A 20 2.01 12.04 20.29
N ARG A 21 2.77 11.13 20.90
CA ARG A 21 2.85 9.74 20.42
C ARG A 21 1.43 9.19 20.28
N ALA A 22 1.11 8.54 19.17
CA ALA A 22 -0.23 7.99 18.96
C ALA A 22 -0.47 6.74 19.82
N GLY A 23 0.54 5.90 19.96
CA GLY A 23 0.48 4.73 20.83
C GLY A 23 1.73 3.87 20.77
N THR A 24 1.62 2.68 21.34
CA THR A 24 2.67 1.66 21.35
C THR A 24 2.16 0.41 20.64
N LEU A 25 2.93 -0.05 19.66
CA LEU A 25 2.74 -1.29 18.95
C LEU A 25 3.60 -2.38 19.59
N VAL A 26 3.03 -3.56 19.84
CA VAL A 26 3.70 -4.66 20.54
C VAL A 26 3.61 -5.92 19.68
N PHE A 27 4.76 -6.47 19.30
CA PHE A 27 4.87 -7.79 18.67
C PHE A 27 5.27 -8.84 19.72
N PRO A 28 4.49 -9.92 19.89
CA PRO A 28 4.91 -11.05 20.70
C PRO A 28 6.06 -11.78 20.00
N LEU A 29 7.14 -12.09 20.73
CA LEU A 29 8.30 -12.79 20.17
C LEU A 29 8.10 -14.31 20.23
N ALA A 30 8.48 -15.01 19.16
CA ALA A 30 8.43 -16.47 19.13
C ALA A 30 9.39 -17.05 20.20
N PRO A 31 8.98 -18.08 20.96
CA PRO A 31 9.88 -18.71 21.92
C PRO A 31 11.05 -19.37 21.21
N ASP A 32 12.27 -19.09 21.67
CA ASP A 32 13.52 -19.63 21.14
C ASP A 32 13.52 -21.17 21.16
N SER A 33 13.52 -21.80 19.98
CA SER A 33 13.48 -23.27 19.85
C SER A 33 14.73 -23.95 20.42
N ARG A 34 15.85 -23.23 20.55
CA ARG A 34 17.10 -23.77 21.12
C ARG A 34 17.04 -24.02 22.62
N LYS A 35 16.11 -23.37 23.34
CA LYS A 35 15.97 -23.56 24.80
C LYS A 35 15.07 -24.73 25.20
N ARG A 36 14.44 -25.43 24.23
CA ARG A 36 13.62 -26.62 24.53
C ARG A 36 14.46 -27.88 24.71
N GLU A 37 15.57 -28.05 23.97
CA GLU A 37 16.42 -29.25 24.08
C GLU A 37 17.04 -29.42 25.49
N ASP A 38 17.30 -28.33 26.20
CA ASP A 38 17.83 -28.38 27.57
C ASP A 38 16.78 -28.74 28.64
N ARG A 39 15.47 -28.63 28.32
CA ARG A 39 14.39 -28.97 29.27
C ARG A 39 13.83 -30.37 29.08
N ASP A 40 13.86 -30.90 27.86
CA ASP A 40 13.33 -32.23 27.56
C ASP A 40 14.31 -33.38 27.89
N SER A 41 15.54 -33.08 28.33
CA SER A 41 16.50 -34.09 28.82
C SER A 41 16.25 -34.54 30.27
N LYS A 42 15.21 -34.02 30.96
CA LYS A 42 14.83 -34.38 32.33
C LYS A 42 13.34 -34.63 32.55
N SER A 43 12.71 -35.50 31.76
CA SER A 43 11.49 -36.19 32.21
C SER A 43 11.18 -37.43 31.37
N ASP A 44 12.01 -38.46 31.47
CA ASP A 44 11.63 -39.78 31.00
C ASP A 44 10.96 -40.56 32.15
N LYS A 45 9.62 -40.52 32.18
CA LYS A 45 8.80 -41.49 32.92
C LYS A 45 7.64 -41.95 32.03
N ARG A 46 7.90 -43.08 31.38
CA ARG A 46 6.99 -44.05 30.75
C ARG A 46 5.57 -44.08 31.35
N ILE A 47 4.54 -44.03 30.50
CA ILE A 47 3.22 -44.65 30.72
C ILE A 47 2.74 -45.24 29.37
N PRO A 48 2.14 -46.46 29.35
CA PRO A 48 2.04 -47.29 28.15
C PRO A 48 0.77 -47.05 27.33
N SER A 49 0.88 -47.42 26.05
CA SER A 49 -0.17 -47.52 25.03
C SER A 49 -1.39 -48.35 25.46
N ARG A 50 -2.59 -47.88 25.11
CA ARG A 50 -3.80 -48.71 25.01
C ARG A 50 -4.66 -48.31 23.80
N SER A 51 -5.04 -49.34 23.06
CA SER A 51 -5.86 -49.39 21.86
C SER A 51 -7.36 -49.43 22.15
N GLY A 52 -8.17 -48.93 21.20
CA GLY A 52 -9.48 -49.46 20.81
C GLY A 52 -10.72 -48.77 21.39
N ASN A 53 -11.48 -48.04 20.56
CA ASN A 53 -12.67 -48.57 19.90
C ASN A 53 -13.36 -47.55 18.97
N GLU A 54 -13.82 -48.06 17.83
CA GLU A 54 -14.67 -47.43 16.81
C GLU A 54 -16.08 -47.13 17.34
N VAL A 55 -16.73 -46.07 16.84
CA VAL A 55 -18.15 -46.09 16.43
C VAL A 55 -18.42 -45.10 15.28
N GLN A 56 -18.72 -45.67 14.11
CA GLN A 56 -19.70 -45.34 13.06
C GLN A 56 -19.97 -43.88 12.62
N SER A 57 -19.72 -43.68 11.33
CA SER A 57 -20.11 -42.58 10.46
C SER A 57 -21.53 -42.69 9.90
N LEU A 58 -22.22 -41.56 9.75
CA LEU A 58 -23.34 -41.34 8.82
C LEU A 58 -23.03 -40.11 7.92
N PRO A 59 -23.59 -40.04 6.69
CA PRO A 59 -23.10 -39.15 5.65
C PRO A 59 -23.81 -37.79 5.68
N GLU A 60 -23.05 -36.71 5.72
CA GLU A 60 -23.56 -35.36 5.40
C GLU A 60 -23.12 -34.96 3.99
N ALA A 61 -24.09 -34.40 3.26
CA ALA A 61 -24.00 -34.01 1.85
C ALA A 61 -22.88 -32.99 1.59
N PRO A 62 -22.30 -32.97 0.38
CA PRO A 62 -21.22 -32.04 0.06
C PRO A 62 -21.79 -30.62 -0.01
N ILE A 63 -21.41 -29.77 0.95
CA ILE A 63 -21.43 -28.33 0.75
C ILE A 63 -20.33 -28.06 -0.28
N GLU A 64 -20.74 -27.78 -1.51
CA GLU A 64 -19.83 -27.39 -2.59
C GLU A 64 -19.07 -26.12 -2.16
N ASN A 65 -17.78 -26.29 -1.86
CA ASN A 65 -16.81 -25.20 -1.87
C ASN A 65 -16.76 -24.60 -3.29
N PRO A 66 -17.01 -23.30 -3.48
CA PRO A 66 -16.67 -22.63 -4.73
C PRO A 66 -15.13 -22.61 -4.82
N LYS A 67 -14.63 -23.52 -5.65
CA LYS A 67 -13.23 -23.76 -5.97
C LYS A 67 -12.49 -22.46 -6.34
N ASP A 68 -11.37 -22.28 -5.66
CA ASP A 68 -10.05 -22.07 -6.25
C ASP A 68 -10.02 -21.41 -7.62
N PHE A 69 -9.81 -20.09 -7.61
CA PHE A 69 -9.30 -19.36 -8.76
C PHE A 69 -7.84 -19.77 -9.02
N PRO A 70 -7.46 -20.12 -10.26
CA PRO A 70 -6.06 -20.29 -10.60
C PRO A 70 -5.40 -18.91 -10.76
N GLY A 71 -4.28 -18.69 -10.07
CA GLY A 71 -3.17 -17.92 -10.67
C GLY A 71 -2.61 -16.66 -9.99
N GLU A 72 -3.06 -16.24 -8.80
CA GLU A 72 -2.18 -15.44 -7.92
C GLU A 72 -1.68 -16.40 -6.83
N PRO A 73 -0.36 -16.64 -6.68
CA PRO A 73 0.12 -17.45 -5.58
C PRO A 73 -0.35 -16.80 -4.29
N ARG A 74 -1.23 -17.48 -3.55
CA ARG A 74 -1.44 -17.17 -2.13
C ARG A 74 -0.11 -17.46 -1.45
N VAL A 75 0.72 -16.42 -1.36
CA VAL A 75 1.94 -16.45 -0.59
C VAL A 75 1.53 -16.73 0.85
N ASP A 76 1.85 -17.93 1.33
CA ASP A 76 1.74 -18.20 2.75
C ASP A 76 2.86 -17.41 3.44
N LEU A 77 2.48 -16.46 4.29
CA LEU A 77 3.44 -15.70 5.08
C LEU A 77 4.37 -16.64 5.88
N ARG A 78 3.92 -17.87 6.19
CA ARG A 78 4.72 -18.92 6.86
C ARG A 78 5.92 -19.40 6.03
N ASP A 79 5.96 -19.14 4.73
CA ASP A 79 7.06 -19.52 3.84
C ASP A 79 8.28 -18.59 3.96
N PHE A 80 8.23 -17.57 4.83
CA PHE A 80 9.34 -16.63 5.04
C PHE A 80 10.53 -17.25 5.78
N TYR A 81 10.39 -18.49 6.27
CA TYR A 81 11.42 -19.20 7.00
C TYR A 81 11.99 -20.40 6.22
N PRO A 82 13.28 -20.72 6.37
CA PRO A 82 13.82 -22.03 5.99
C PRO A 82 12.99 -23.14 6.64
N ARG A 83 12.76 -24.25 5.92
CA ARG A 83 11.91 -25.39 6.38
C ARG A 83 12.28 -25.94 7.77
N GLU A 84 13.49 -25.68 8.23
CA GLU A 84 14.05 -26.09 9.53
C GLU A 84 13.60 -25.22 10.72
N MET A 85 12.94 -24.06 10.49
CA MET A 85 12.44 -23.15 11.52
C MET A 85 10.89 -23.18 11.66
N ARG A 86 10.27 -24.36 11.58
CA ARG A 86 8.82 -24.48 11.80
C ARG A 86 8.47 -24.16 13.26
N ARG A 87 7.78 -23.04 13.46
CA ARG A 87 7.22 -22.58 14.75
C ARG A 87 6.18 -23.58 15.29
N PRO A 88 5.95 -23.65 16.61
CA PRO A 88 4.86 -24.44 17.17
C PRO A 88 3.51 -23.95 16.61
N GLU A 89 2.62 -24.87 16.21
CA GLU A 89 1.34 -24.59 15.53
C GLU A 89 0.36 -23.68 16.32
N LEU A 90 0.67 -23.34 17.58
CA LEU A 90 -0.21 -22.64 18.53
C LEU A 90 0.31 -21.24 18.98
N PHE A 91 1.34 -20.68 18.36
CA PHE A 91 1.84 -19.34 18.73
C PHE A 91 1.04 -18.22 18.04
N ASP A 92 0.34 -17.40 18.82
CA ASP A 92 -0.34 -16.20 18.34
C ASP A 92 0.67 -15.06 18.17
N ASP A 93 1.09 -14.81 16.93
CA ASP A 93 2.05 -13.76 16.57
C ASP A 93 1.41 -12.40 16.23
N ARG A 94 0.10 -12.27 16.47
CA ARG A 94 -0.63 -11.04 16.14
C ARG A 94 -0.16 -9.85 16.99
N PRO A 95 0.00 -8.67 16.36
CA PRO A 95 0.37 -7.48 17.10
C PRO A 95 -0.74 -7.03 18.05
N ILE A 96 -0.35 -6.29 19.06
CA ILE A 96 -1.24 -5.56 19.97
C ILE A 96 -0.94 -4.08 19.84
N PHE A 97 -1.97 -3.24 19.95
CA PHE A 97 -1.82 -1.79 19.96
C PHE A 97 -2.40 -1.21 21.26
N ILE A 98 -1.74 -0.19 21.80
CA ILE A 98 -2.17 0.54 22.99
C ILE A 98 -2.06 2.03 22.66
N TYR A 99 -3.19 2.75 22.67
CA TYR A 99 -3.18 4.19 22.48
C TYR A 99 -2.44 4.90 23.63
N ASP A 100 -1.73 5.96 23.30
CA ASP A 100 -1.15 6.85 24.29
C ASP A 100 -2.25 7.65 25.00
N PRO A 101 -2.19 7.84 26.33
CA PRO A 101 -3.19 8.62 27.06
C PRO A 101 -3.36 10.06 26.56
N GLU A 102 -2.32 10.70 26.03
CA GLU A 102 -2.43 12.04 25.47
C GLU A 102 -3.11 12.01 24.09
N TRP A 103 -2.84 10.99 23.27
CA TRP A 103 -3.54 10.81 21.99
C TRP A 103 -5.03 10.53 22.18
N LEU A 104 -5.43 9.83 23.25
CA LEU A 104 -6.84 9.58 23.55
C LEU A 104 -7.66 10.86 23.82
N LYS A 105 -7.01 11.98 24.18
CA LYS A 105 -7.70 13.24 24.51
C LYS A 105 -8.09 14.02 23.25
N GLU A 106 -7.18 14.10 22.28
CA GLU A 106 -7.29 15.03 21.14
C GLU A 106 -6.99 14.37 19.79
N GLY A 107 -6.55 13.12 19.78
CA GLY A 107 -6.26 12.36 18.58
C GLY A 107 -7.51 11.75 17.94
N PHE A 108 -7.28 10.85 17.00
CA PHE A 108 -8.33 10.19 16.22
C PHE A 108 -7.97 8.70 15.98
N PRO A 109 -8.94 7.87 15.59
CA PRO A 109 -8.71 6.47 15.25
C PRO A 109 -7.70 6.31 14.09
N LEU A 110 -6.73 5.40 14.23
CA LEU A 110 -5.77 5.05 13.17
C LEU A 110 -6.29 3.98 12.18
N GLY A 111 -7.61 3.79 12.15
CA GLY A 111 -8.29 2.79 11.33
C GLY A 111 -9.63 2.39 11.94
N ALA A 112 -10.49 1.79 11.14
CA ALA A 112 -11.79 1.26 11.59
C ALA A 112 -11.63 0.13 12.63
N ASP A 113 -10.52 -0.61 12.56
CA ASP A 113 -10.15 -1.68 13.49
C ASP A 113 -9.38 -1.17 14.73
N LEU A 114 -9.13 0.14 14.81
CA LEU A 114 -8.47 0.80 15.92
C LEU A 114 -9.33 1.96 16.45
N PRO A 115 -10.55 1.71 16.95
CA PRO A 115 -11.37 2.75 17.55
C PRO A 115 -10.62 3.40 18.72
N LEU A 116 -10.82 4.72 18.90
CA LEU A 116 -10.14 5.50 19.92
C LEU A 116 -10.64 5.08 21.32
N ALA A 117 -9.96 4.08 21.90
CA ALA A 117 -10.33 3.46 23.16
C ALA A 117 -9.09 3.12 23.97
N GLY A 118 -9.18 3.30 25.28
CA GLY A 118 -8.12 2.90 26.21
C GLY A 118 -7.98 1.39 26.31
N GLY A 119 -6.80 0.95 26.73
CA GLY A 119 -6.49 -0.47 26.94
C GLY A 119 -5.78 -1.13 25.76
N THR A 120 -5.87 -2.45 25.72
CA THR A 120 -5.19 -3.30 24.74
C THR A 120 -6.12 -3.60 23.57
N LEU A 121 -5.78 -3.09 22.39
CA LEU A 121 -6.47 -3.39 21.15
C LEU A 121 -5.78 -4.54 20.42
N ARG A 122 -6.59 -5.37 19.75
CA ARG A 122 -6.16 -6.50 18.95
C ARG A 122 -6.81 -6.41 17.57
N PRO A 123 -6.19 -7.00 16.53
CA PRO A 123 -6.83 -7.13 15.23
C PRO A 123 -8.20 -7.79 15.36
N VAL A 124 -9.12 -7.38 14.47
CA VAL A 124 -10.47 -7.97 14.38
C VAL A 124 -10.36 -9.48 14.19
N GLU A 125 -11.35 -10.22 14.68
CA GLU A 125 -11.39 -11.67 14.53
C GLU A 125 -11.24 -12.10 13.05
N GLY A 126 -10.35 -13.06 12.80
CA GLY A 126 -10.00 -13.52 11.45
C GLY A 126 -8.90 -12.73 10.75
N GLU A 127 -8.49 -11.57 11.28
CA GLU A 127 -7.39 -10.77 10.72
C GLU A 127 -6.06 -11.02 11.46
N SER A 128 -4.96 -11.04 10.70
CA SER A 128 -3.61 -11.28 11.23
C SER A 128 -2.91 -10.02 11.73
N THR A 129 -3.42 -8.84 11.39
CA THR A 129 -2.82 -7.54 11.73
C THR A 129 -3.83 -6.39 11.57
N PHE A 130 -3.44 -5.20 12.02
CA PHE A 130 -4.18 -3.95 11.86
C PHE A 130 -4.11 -3.39 10.44
N GLY A 131 -5.15 -2.67 10.01
CA GLY A 131 -5.26 -2.04 8.69
C GLY A 131 -4.09 -1.11 8.37
N PHE A 132 -3.73 -0.21 9.28
CA PHE A 132 -2.63 0.74 9.05
C PHE A 132 -1.26 0.05 8.84
N LEU A 133 -1.07 -1.16 9.38
CA LEU A 133 0.14 -1.95 9.11
C LEU A 133 0.09 -2.60 7.74
N LYS A 134 -1.09 -2.98 7.24
CA LYS A 134 -1.26 -3.45 5.86
C LYS A 134 -1.00 -2.33 4.87
N ASP A 135 -1.45 -1.12 5.17
CA ASP A 135 -1.17 0.10 4.40
C ASP A 135 0.30 0.52 4.42
N ARG A 136 1.12 -0.08 5.29
CA ARG A 136 2.57 0.16 5.34
C ARG A 136 3.38 -1.03 4.81
N ALA A 137 2.79 -2.22 4.78
CA ALA A 137 3.48 -3.45 4.43
C ALA A 137 4.00 -3.42 3.00
N VAL A 138 5.20 -3.96 2.78
CA VAL A 138 5.71 -4.22 1.42
C VAL A 138 4.75 -5.16 0.67
N ASP A 139 4.52 -4.87 -0.61
CA ASP A 139 3.69 -5.66 -1.53
C ASP A 139 3.92 -7.17 -1.35
N PRO A 140 2.86 -7.97 -1.10
CA PRO A 140 2.95 -9.42 -1.05
C PRO A 140 3.59 -10.05 -2.30
N GLY A 141 3.40 -9.48 -3.49
CA GLY A 141 4.04 -9.91 -4.74
C GLY A 141 5.57 -9.72 -4.76
N ARG A 142 6.13 -9.04 -3.75
CA ARG A 142 7.57 -8.79 -3.59
C ARG A 142 8.15 -9.43 -2.33
N ILE A 143 7.40 -10.32 -1.68
CA ILE A 143 7.88 -11.01 -0.47
C ILE A 143 9.12 -11.87 -0.68
N ASP A 144 9.37 -12.30 -1.92
CA ASP A 144 10.51 -13.14 -2.27
C ASP A 144 11.79 -12.32 -2.44
N LEU A 145 11.70 -11.01 -2.71
CA LEU A 145 12.86 -10.15 -2.89
C LEU A 145 13.78 -10.14 -1.65
N PRO A 146 13.29 -9.91 -0.41
CA PRO A 146 14.11 -10.08 0.79
C PRO A 146 14.69 -11.48 0.97
N ARG A 147 13.95 -12.53 0.58
CA ARG A 147 14.41 -13.93 0.70
C ARG A 147 15.56 -14.22 -0.25
N GLU A 148 15.44 -13.78 -1.50
CA GLU A 148 16.48 -13.89 -2.52
C GLU A 148 17.72 -13.10 -2.13
N ALA A 149 17.55 -11.89 -1.58
CA ALA A 149 18.65 -11.08 -1.05
C ALA A 149 19.45 -11.82 0.04
N LEU A 150 18.77 -12.41 1.04
CA LEU A 150 19.41 -13.19 2.08
C LEU A 150 20.14 -14.42 1.52
N ARG A 151 19.55 -15.13 0.54
CA ARG A 151 20.19 -16.28 -0.13
C ARG A 151 21.40 -15.87 -0.97
N ALA A 152 21.39 -14.66 -1.51
CA ALA A 152 22.50 -14.08 -2.25
C ALA A 152 23.61 -13.53 -1.33
N GLY A 153 23.43 -13.59 0.00
CA GLY A 153 24.44 -13.19 0.98
C GLY A 153 24.35 -11.74 1.43
N LEU A 154 23.27 -11.01 1.11
CA LEU A 154 23.05 -9.66 1.62
C LEU A 154 22.65 -9.69 3.10
N GLU A 155 23.23 -8.79 3.89
CA GLU A 155 22.88 -8.61 5.30
C GLU A 155 21.76 -7.57 5.45
N LEU A 156 20.54 -8.03 5.78
CA LEU A 156 19.39 -7.15 5.97
C LEU A 156 19.20 -6.69 7.42
N ASN A 157 20.06 -7.14 8.35
CA ASN A 157 19.98 -6.85 9.80
C ASN A 157 18.58 -7.11 10.41
N LEU A 158 17.85 -8.09 9.88
CA LEU A 158 16.53 -8.47 10.38
C LEU A 158 16.69 -9.34 11.64
N PRO A 159 16.00 -9.03 12.75
CA PRO A 159 16.04 -9.87 13.93
C PRO A 159 15.47 -11.27 13.65
N ALA A 160 16.18 -12.32 14.07
CA ALA A 160 15.82 -13.71 13.77
C ALA A 160 14.47 -14.17 14.37
N ASP A 161 13.99 -13.45 15.37
CA ASP A 161 12.73 -13.64 16.09
C ASP A 161 11.58 -12.76 15.55
N ALA A 162 11.82 -11.93 14.53
CA ALA A 162 10.82 -11.01 13.99
C ALA A 162 9.64 -11.75 13.32
N GLY A 163 8.42 -11.28 13.56
CA GLY A 163 7.22 -11.80 12.89
C GLY A 163 7.16 -11.43 11.41
N ASN A 164 6.27 -12.08 10.65
CA ASN A 164 6.08 -11.76 9.22
C ASN A 164 5.57 -10.33 9.03
N ILE A 165 4.53 -9.97 9.78
CA ILE A 165 3.93 -8.63 9.73
C ILE A 165 4.92 -7.58 10.22
N GLU A 166 5.67 -7.87 11.28
CA GLU A 166 6.73 -6.98 11.76
C GLU A 166 7.79 -6.74 10.69
N THR A 167 8.23 -7.81 10.02
CA THR A 167 9.22 -7.72 8.95
C THR A 167 8.70 -6.89 7.78
N LEU A 168 7.49 -7.19 7.30
CA LEU A 168 6.91 -6.56 6.11
C LEU A 168 6.44 -5.12 6.34
N ALA A 169 5.95 -4.79 7.53
CA ALA A 169 5.37 -3.48 7.83
C ALA A 169 6.28 -2.57 8.67
N VAL A 170 7.29 -3.10 9.36
CA VAL A 170 8.16 -2.30 10.24
C VAL A 170 9.60 -2.26 9.73
N LEU A 171 10.18 -3.42 9.44
CA LEU A 171 11.63 -3.55 9.22
C LEU A 171 12.06 -3.36 7.76
N LEU A 172 11.28 -3.85 6.80
CA LEU A 172 11.58 -3.73 5.38
C LEU A 172 11.19 -2.38 4.76
N PRO A 173 10.04 -1.74 5.10
CA PRO A 173 9.71 -0.45 4.53
C PRO A 173 10.79 0.60 4.81
N HIS A 174 11.02 1.53 3.89
CA HIS A 174 12.01 2.58 4.10
C HIS A 174 11.65 3.46 5.32
N ALA A 175 12.60 3.67 6.24
CA ALA A 175 12.37 4.32 7.52
C ALA A 175 11.81 5.74 7.43
N ARG A 176 12.13 6.48 6.35
CA ARG A 176 11.65 7.86 6.09
C ARG A 176 10.80 8.04 4.83
N HIS A 177 10.72 7.00 3.98
CA HIS A 177 10.04 7.08 2.68
C HIS A 177 8.95 6.01 2.53
N HIS A 178 8.57 5.34 3.61
CA HIS A 178 7.42 4.45 3.67
C HIS A 178 6.11 5.15 3.24
N ALA A 179 5.08 4.37 2.94
CA ALA A 179 3.76 4.88 2.63
C ALA A 179 3.10 5.60 3.83
N GLY A 180 2.33 6.63 3.52
CA GLY A 180 1.63 7.47 4.48
C GLY A 180 2.55 8.27 5.39
N GLY A 181 2.04 8.56 6.58
CA GLY A 181 2.67 9.43 7.57
C GLY A 181 2.74 8.83 8.96
N ILE A 182 2.58 7.50 9.08
CA ILE A 182 2.74 6.78 10.35
C ILE A 182 4.19 6.30 10.45
N LEU A 183 4.93 6.89 11.38
CA LEU A 183 6.30 6.53 11.71
C LEU A 183 6.33 5.54 12.87
N LEU A 184 7.15 4.50 12.73
CA LEU A 184 7.44 3.56 13.80
C LEU A 184 8.86 3.82 14.28
N THR A 185 9.02 4.08 15.58
CA THR A 185 10.32 4.36 16.20
C THR A 185 10.65 3.35 17.29
N ASP A 186 11.94 3.12 17.51
CA ASP A 186 12.40 2.40 18.68
C ASP A 186 12.10 3.23 19.95
N PRO A 187 11.47 2.66 21.00
CA PRO A 187 11.05 3.42 22.18
C PRO A 187 12.21 4.00 23.02
N ASP A 188 13.38 3.35 23.00
CA ASP A 188 14.52 3.73 23.84
C ASP A 188 15.37 4.81 23.17
N THR A 189 15.59 4.67 21.86
CA THR A 189 16.46 5.56 21.06
C THR A 189 15.69 6.62 20.29
N GLY A 190 14.38 6.45 20.09
CA GLY A 190 13.57 7.30 19.21
C GLY A 190 13.90 7.16 17.73
N HIS A 191 14.75 6.20 17.33
CA HIS A 191 15.20 6.06 15.96
C HIS A 191 14.11 5.47 15.05
N PRO A 192 13.85 6.07 13.86
CA PRO A 192 12.99 5.50 12.83
C PRO A 192 13.37 4.08 12.45
N GLN A 193 12.37 3.20 12.43
CA GLN A 193 12.50 1.79 12.04
C GLN A 193 12.24 1.60 10.56
N GLY A 194 12.98 0.66 9.97
CA GLY A 194 12.91 0.36 8.54
C GLY A 194 14.28 0.37 7.87
N MET A 195 14.27 0.10 6.57
CA MET A 195 15.48 0.22 5.74
C MET A 195 15.91 1.69 5.61
N ARG A 196 17.22 1.93 5.53
CA ARG A 196 17.81 3.28 5.41
C ARG A 196 18.66 3.45 4.15
N ALA A 197 18.54 2.51 3.21
CA ALA A 197 19.28 2.54 1.96
C ALA A 197 18.86 3.74 1.12
N VAL A 198 19.82 4.32 0.40
CA VAL A 198 19.56 5.50 -0.44
C VAL A 198 18.67 5.10 -1.62
N ILE A 199 17.56 5.81 -1.80
CA ILE A 199 16.66 5.59 -2.92
C ILE A 199 17.39 5.90 -4.24
N PRO A 200 17.31 5.04 -5.26
CA PRO A 200 17.93 5.28 -6.55
C PRO A 200 17.44 6.58 -7.22
N PRO A 201 18.31 7.55 -7.54
CA PRO A 201 17.90 8.77 -8.22
C PRO A 201 17.49 8.52 -9.67
N ALA A 202 16.36 9.07 -10.11
CA ALA A 202 15.82 8.87 -11.45
C ALA A 202 16.79 9.34 -12.54
N VAL A 203 17.53 10.42 -12.29
CA VAL A 203 18.44 11.00 -13.29
C VAL A 203 19.63 10.09 -13.59
N THR A 204 20.12 9.34 -12.60
CA THR A 204 21.39 8.61 -12.72
C THR A 204 21.27 7.10 -12.61
N GLN A 205 20.17 6.59 -12.05
CA GLN A 205 20.02 5.16 -11.73
C GLN A 205 18.73 4.53 -12.27
N LEU A 206 17.94 5.24 -13.09
CA LEU A 206 16.71 4.67 -13.66
C LEU A 206 16.99 3.42 -14.52
N ASP A 207 17.98 3.49 -15.41
CA ASP A 207 18.40 2.36 -16.25
C ASP A 207 18.88 1.16 -15.40
N ALA A 208 19.65 1.44 -14.33
CA ALA A 208 20.14 0.40 -13.44
C ALA A 208 19.02 -0.25 -12.61
N LEU A 209 18.01 0.54 -12.23
CA LEU A 209 16.83 0.05 -11.52
C LEU A 209 15.94 -0.79 -12.44
N LEU A 210 15.73 -0.36 -13.70
CA LEU A 210 15.03 -1.13 -14.73
C LEU A 210 15.76 -2.44 -15.06
N TYR A 211 17.09 -2.39 -15.22
CA TYR A 211 17.91 -3.58 -15.43
C TYR A 211 17.75 -4.58 -14.28
N ALA A 212 17.87 -4.09 -13.03
CA ALA A 212 17.71 -4.91 -11.83
C ALA A 212 16.31 -5.54 -11.77
N HIS A 213 15.26 -4.77 -12.07
CA HIS A 213 13.88 -5.25 -12.13
C HIS A 213 13.75 -6.45 -13.08
N HIS A 214 14.24 -6.33 -14.31
CA HIS A 214 14.16 -7.43 -15.27
C HIS A 214 15.11 -8.59 -14.96
N ALA A 215 16.28 -8.32 -14.35
CA ALA A 215 17.18 -9.38 -13.89
C ALA A 215 16.51 -10.23 -12.80
N TYR A 216 15.81 -9.57 -11.88
CA TYR A 216 15.01 -10.21 -10.83
C TYR A 216 13.87 -11.05 -11.42
N GLU A 217 13.09 -10.51 -12.35
CA GLU A 217 12.01 -11.27 -13.01
C GLU A 217 12.50 -12.53 -13.75
N ARG A 218 13.79 -12.58 -14.14
CA ARG A 218 14.41 -13.74 -14.79
C ARG A 218 15.06 -14.71 -13.79
N GLY A 219 15.03 -14.43 -12.50
CA GLY A 219 15.77 -15.19 -11.47
C GLY A 219 17.29 -15.10 -11.66
N ARG A 220 17.79 -13.98 -12.18
CA ARG A 220 19.21 -13.74 -12.49
C ARG A 220 19.74 -12.43 -11.88
N ALA A 221 19.04 -11.86 -10.90
CA ALA A 221 19.50 -10.65 -10.21
C ALA A 221 20.80 -10.95 -9.45
N ALA A 222 21.80 -10.09 -9.64
CA ALA A 222 23.01 -10.09 -8.83
C ALA A 222 22.72 -9.51 -7.43
N PRO A 223 23.58 -9.73 -6.42
CA PRO A 223 23.44 -9.10 -5.11
C PRO A 223 23.22 -7.58 -5.19
N GLU A 224 23.94 -6.87 -6.05
CA GLU A 224 23.82 -5.42 -6.22
C GLU A 224 22.47 -5.01 -6.83
N ASP A 225 21.86 -5.89 -7.64
CA ASP A 225 20.51 -5.67 -8.18
C ASP A 225 19.47 -5.83 -7.08
N LEU A 226 19.59 -6.88 -6.25
CA LEU A 226 18.69 -7.14 -5.12
C LEU A 226 18.77 -6.01 -4.09
N GLU A 227 19.97 -5.54 -3.77
CA GLU A 227 20.19 -4.39 -2.89
C GLU A 227 19.50 -3.14 -3.43
N ARG A 228 19.66 -2.84 -4.73
CA ARG A 228 19.03 -1.70 -5.39
C ARG A 228 17.50 -1.78 -5.36
N LEU A 229 16.96 -2.97 -5.64
CA LEU A 229 15.50 -3.19 -5.60
C LEU A 229 14.95 -3.08 -4.18
N LEU A 230 15.69 -3.55 -3.17
CA LEU A 230 15.30 -3.40 -1.76
C LEU A 230 15.35 -1.94 -1.30
N ALA A 231 16.38 -1.19 -1.70
CA ALA A 231 16.48 0.25 -1.41
C ALA A 231 15.32 1.05 -2.04
N ALA A 232 14.85 0.61 -3.20
CA ALA A 232 13.73 1.18 -3.91
C ALA A 232 12.37 0.58 -3.50
N ALA A 233 12.34 -0.45 -2.66
CA ALA A 233 11.10 -1.11 -2.28
C ALA A 233 10.33 -0.22 -1.29
N SER A 234 9.06 0.09 -1.59
CA SER A 234 8.27 0.90 -0.66
C SER A 234 6.79 0.61 -0.60
N ILE A 235 6.23 -0.25 -1.45
CA ILE A 235 4.84 0.01 -1.84
C ILE A 235 3.90 -1.03 -1.25
N PRO A 236 2.95 -0.59 -0.38
CA PRO A 236 1.74 -1.32 -0.08
C PRO A 236 0.84 -1.30 -1.31
N GLY A 237 0.25 -2.44 -1.63
CA GLY A 237 -0.51 -2.63 -2.86
C GLY A 237 -0.16 -3.98 -3.49
N SER A 238 -0.75 -4.27 -4.64
CA SER A 238 -0.63 -5.58 -5.30
C SER A 238 0.25 -5.53 -6.56
N ARG A 239 1.10 -4.51 -6.72
CA ARG A 239 1.87 -4.30 -7.96
C ARG A 239 3.27 -3.76 -7.69
N ALA A 240 4.21 -4.30 -8.47
CA ALA A 240 5.63 -3.98 -8.47
C ALA A 240 5.96 -2.53 -8.89
N GLN A 241 5.66 -1.59 -8.01
CA GLN A 241 6.15 -0.23 -8.12
C GLN A 241 7.39 -0.07 -7.23
N TYR A 242 8.27 0.86 -7.58
CA TYR A 242 9.45 1.21 -6.79
C TYR A 242 9.48 2.69 -6.45
N LEU A 243 10.31 3.08 -5.48
CA LEU A 243 10.70 4.47 -5.27
C LEU A 243 11.85 4.86 -6.16
N THR A 244 11.82 6.10 -6.60
CA THR A 244 12.96 6.81 -7.15
C THR A 244 13.01 8.22 -6.59
N GLU A 245 14.18 8.86 -6.63
CA GLU A 245 14.27 10.29 -6.31
C GLU A 245 14.26 11.13 -7.59
N LYS A 246 13.30 12.05 -7.70
CA LYS A 246 13.21 13.03 -8.77
C LYS A 246 13.03 14.42 -8.15
N ASP A 247 13.84 15.39 -8.59
CA ASP A 247 13.80 16.77 -8.08
C ASP A 247 13.89 16.88 -6.55
N ARG A 248 14.72 16.02 -5.93
CA ARG A 248 14.91 15.89 -4.46
C ARG A 248 13.64 15.47 -3.71
N ARG A 249 12.72 14.77 -4.38
CA ARG A 249 11.53 14.16 -3.79
C ARG A 249 11.44 12.69 -4.15
N SER A 250 10.82 11.91 -3.27
CA SER A 250 10.49 10.53 -3.59
C SER A 250 9.28 10.48 -4.51
N ALA A 251 9.38 9.68 -5.56
CA ALA A 251 8.37 9.44 -6.57
C ALA A 251 8.18 7.94 -6.74
N PHE A 252 7.03 7.51 -7.25
CA PHE A 252 6.84 6.14 -7.67
C PHE A 252 7.33 5.96 -9.10
N VAL A 253 7.88 4.79 -9.38
CA VAL A 253 8.24 4.34 -10.73
C VAL A 253 7.60 2.99 -11.02
N LEU A 254 6.97 2.90 -12.18
CA LEU A 254 6.37 1.69 -12.72
C LEU A 254 7.11 1.30 -14.00
N PHE A 255 7.59 0.07 -14.01
CA PHE A 255 8.25 -0.55 -15.17
C PHE A 255 7.31 -1.53 -15.86
N GLU A 256 7.57 -1.79 -17.14
CA GLU A 256 7.01 -2.95 -17.82
C GLU A 256 7.48 -4.23 -17.12
N SER A 257 6.55 -5.12 -16.77
CA SER A 257 6.88 -6.44 -16.21
C SER A 257 6.73 -7.52 -17.29
N ARG A 258 7.57 -8.55 -17.25
CA ARG A 258 7.54 -9.66 -18.24
C ARG A 258 6.26 -10.49 -18.20
N GLY A 259 5.60 -10.52 -17.05
CA GLY A 259 4.31 -11.18 -16.88
C GLY A 259 3.13 -10.39 -17.44
N ASP A 260 3.37 -9.18 -17.95
CA ASP A 260 2.30 -8.31 -18.40
C ASP A 260 1.88 -8.62 -19.83
N ASP A 261 0.56 -8.61 -20.00
CA ASP A 261 -0.12 -8.86 -21.26
C ASP A 261 -0.17 -7.62 -22.19
N TRP A 262 0.22 -6.46 -21.67
CA TRP A 262 0.24 -5.15 -22.32
C TRP A 262 1.22 -4.21 -21.60
N ASN A 263 1.59 -3.11 -22.25
CA ASN A 263 2.48 -2.10 -21.68
C ASN A 263 1.80 -1.29 -20.55
N ARG A 264 1.90 -1.77 -19.31
CA ARG A 264 1.25 -1.13 -18.15
C ARG A 264 1.63 0.34 -17.94
N PRO A 265 2.91 0.77 -18.01
CA PRO A 265 3.26 2.18 -17.91
C PRO A 265 2.45 3.09 -18.85
N LEU A 266 2.29 2.69 -20.12
CA LEU A 266 1.51 3.45 -21.09
C LEU A 266 0.02 3.48 -20.75
N TRP A 267 -0.58 2.35 -20.38
CA TRP A 267 -2.00 2.27 -20.04
C TRP A 267 -2.35 2.99 -18.73
N SER A 268 -1.45 2.99 -17.75
CA SER A 268 -1.59 3.79 -16.53
C SER A 268 -1.53 5.29 -16.84
N GLU A 269 -0.60 5.73 -17.70
CA GLU A 269 -0.55 7.13 -18.13
C GLU A 269 -1.80 7.53 -18.91
N LEU A 270 -2.31 6.67 -19.78
CA LEU A 270 -3.59 6.89 -20.49
C LEU A 270 -4.74 7.11 -19.50
N GLY A 271 -4.84 6.27 -18.47
CA GLY A 271 -5.84 6.39 -17.42
C GLY A 271 -5.76 7.72 -16.68
N LEU A 272 -4.56 8.13 -16.28
CA LEU A 272 -4.33 9.42 -15.62
C LEU A 272 -4.64 10.62 -16.54
N ARG A 273 -4.30 10.55 -17.83
CA ARG A 273 -4.65 11.60 -18.82
C ARG A 273 -6.15 11.75 -18.99
N LEU A 274 -6.86 10.65 -19.24
CA LEU A 274 -8.31 10.67 -19.41
C LEU A 274 -9.02 11.13 -18.13
N ALA A 275 -8.56 10.69 -16.95
CA ALA A 275 -9.09 11.14 -15.67
C ALA A 275 -8.95 12.65 -15.48
N ARG A 276 -7.77 13.22 -15.78
CA ARG A 276 -7.55 14.68 -15.76
C ARG A 276 -8.49 15.42 -16.71
N GLN A 277 -8.67 14.91 -17.92
CA GLN A 277 -9.60 15.51 -18.90
C GLN A 277 -11.07 15.43 -18.45
N CYS A 278 -11.44 14.40 -17.69
CA CYS A 278 -12.73 14.28 -17.01
C CYS A 278 -12.88 15.18 -15.77
N GLY A 279 -11.86 15.98 -15.42
CA GLY A 279 -11.87 16.85 -14.24
C GLY A 279 -11.61 16.12 -12.92
N ILE A 280 -11.10 14.89 -12.95
CA ILE A 280 -10.68 14.16 -11.76
C ILE A 280 -9.29 14.64 -11.37
N ALA A 281 -9.11 15.01 -10.10
CA ALA A 281 -7.80 15.36 -9.56
C ALA A 281 -6.89 14.12 -9.55
N THR A 282 -5.71 14.22 -10.19
CA THR A 282 -4.71 13.15 -10.23
C THR A 282 -3.37 13.63 -9.66
N VAL A 283 -2.51 12.67 -9.33
CA VAL A 283 -1.07 12.95 -9.17
C VAL A 283 -0.49 13.39 -10.52
N ASP A 284 0.62 14.13 -10.46
CA ASP A 284 1.37 14.42 -11.67
C ASP A 284 2.18 13.19 -12.09
N SER A 285 2.30 13.02 -13.40
CA SER A 285 2.96 11.86 -14.01
C SER A 285 3.87 12.30 -15.13
N VAL A 286 4.97 11.56 -15.33
CA VAL A 286 5.89 11.71 -16.44
C VAL A 286 6.16 10.33 -17.01
N LEU A 287 5.84 10.18 -18.29
CA LEU A 287 6.26 9.05 -19.08
C LEU A 287 7.68 9.32 -19.63
N SER A 288 8.59 8.39 -19.40
CA SER A 288 9.96 8.41 -19.90
C SER A 288 10.25 7.13 -20.67
N GLU A 289 11.29 7.16 -21.48
CA GLU A 289 11.88 5.95 -22.06
C GLU A 289 13.21 5.65 -21.36
N SER A 290 13.46 4.38 -21.06
CA SER A 290 14.72 3.88 -20.49
C SER A 290 15.01 2.51 -21.08
N LEU A 291 16.21 2.33 -21.63
CA LEU A 291 16.62 1.09 -22.31
C LEU A 291 15.62 0.56 -23.36
N GLY A 292 14.88 1.46 -24.02
CA GLY A 292 13.84 1.11 -25.01
C GLY A 292 12.51 0.64 -24.44
N SER A 293 12.32 0.72 -23.12
CA SER A 293 11.06 0.42 -22.43
C SER A 293 10.40 1.70 -21.90
N ALA A 294 9.07 1.70 -21.89
CA ALA A 294 8.29 2.77 -21.30
C ALA A 294 8.39 2.69 -19.77
N VAL A 295 8.60 3.85 -19.14
CA VAL A 295 8.71 3.98 -17.68
C VAL A 295 7.79 5.11 -17.23
N LEU A 296 6.88 4.80 -16.32
CA LEU A 296 5.98 5.80 -15.75
C LEU A 296 6.49 6.21 -14.38
N ILE A 297 6.80 7.49 -14.22
CA ILE A 297 7.13 8.10 -12.93
C ILE A 297 5.94 8.93 -12.46
N THR A 298 5.42 8.67 -11.27
CA THR A 298 4.30 9.43 -10.69
C THR A 298 4.70 10.08 -9.36
N GLU A 299 4.13 11.26 -9.11
CA GLU A 299 4.20 11.85 -7.78
C GLU A 299 3.48 10.98 -6.76
N ARG A 300 3.93 11.09 -5.52
CA ARG A 300 3.35 10.39 -4.39
C ARG A 300 2.11 11.11 -3.86
N PRO A 301 0.95 10.43 -3.76
CA PRO A 301 -0.30 11.03 -3.23
C PRO A 301 -0.24 11.27 -1.71
N ASP A 302 0.70 10.62 -1.02
CA ASP A 302 0.91 10.66 0.42
C ASP A 302 2.04 11.61 0.84
N ARG A 303 2.38 12.56 -0.03
CA ARG A 303 3.40 13.58 0.20
C ARG A 303 2.87 14.96 -0.13
N LEU A 304 3.30 15.96 0.64
CA LEU A 304 2.92 17.34 0.40
C LEU A 304 3.49 17.83 -0.94
N LYS A 305 2.61 18.30 -1.82
CA LYS A 305 3.05 19.05 -3.00
C LYS A 305 3.69 20.37 -2.54
N PRO A 306 4.80 20.80 -3.15
CA PRO A 306 5.34 22.12 -2.88
C PRO A 306 4.30 23.16 -3.25
N LYS A 307 4.12 24.17 -2.41
CA LYS A 307 3.48 25.40 -2.89
C LYS A 307 4.38 25.93 -4.00
N THR A 308 3.86 26.06 -5.22
CA THR A 308 4.55 26.78 -6.29
C THR A 308 4.79 28.18 -5.77
N SER A 309 5.99 28.46 -5.29
CA SER A 309 6.35 29.82 -4.93
C SER A 309 6.27 30.63 -6.21
N SER A 310 5.26 31.48 -6.33
CA SER A 310 5.36 32.70 -7.14
C SER A 310 6.75 33.26 -6.91
N GLN A 311 7.54 33.34 -7.97
CA GLN A 311 8.94 33.75 -7.97
C GLN A 311 9.10 35.08 -7.21
N THR A 312 9.31 35.02 -5.90
CA THR A 312 9.79 36.16 -5.14
C THR A 312 11.30 35.98 -5.10
N LYS A 313 11.98 36.62 -6.05
CA LYS A 313 13.43 36.77 -6.04
C LYS A 313 13.83 37.46 -4.73
N VAL A 314 14.16 36.69 -3.70
CA VAL A 314 14.87 37.21 -2.54
C VAL A 314 16.32 37.32 -2.94
N SER A 315 16.74 38.55 -3.21
CA SER A 315 18.14 38.91 -3.43
C SER A 315 18.91 38.74 -2.13
N ILE A 316 19.65 37.64 -1.97
CA ILE A 316 20.56 37.44 -0.86
C ILE A 316 21.86 38.21 -1.17
N LYS A 317 22.12 39.27 -0.40
CA LYS A 317 23.45 39.92 -0.37
C LYS A 317 24.41 39.04 0.42
N SER A 318 25.53 38.70 -0.20
CA SER A 318 26.64 37.97 0.41
C SER A 318 27.35 38.83 1.45
N THR A 319 27.55 38.29 2.65
CA THR A 319 28.67 38.66 3.52
C THR A 319 29.32 37.41 4.06
N ASP A 320 30.64 37.43 3.98
CA ASP A 320 31.57 36.31 4.06
C ASP A 320 31.91 35.90 5.51
N SER A 321 32.58 34.75 5.63
CA SER A 321 33.39 34.27 6.78
C SER A 321 32.67 33.55 7.93
N GLU A 322 32.79 32.22 8.02
CA GLU A 322 33.83 31.56 8.84
C GLU A 322 33.71 30.02 8.88
N LYS A 323 34.88 29.36 8.83
CA LYS A 323 35.08 27.92 8.84
C LYS A 323 34.85 27.31 10.23
N LYS A 324 34.00 26.29 10.33
CA LYS A 324 34.15 25.21 11.33
C LYS A 324 33.85 23.86 10.70
N ARG A 325 34.89 23.02 10.65
CA ARG A 325 34.81 21.58 10.31
C ARG A 325 33.95 20.89 11.38
N LYS A 326 32.80 20.35 10.99
CA LYS A 326 32.07 19.31 11.71
C LYS A 326 32.07 18.05 10.85
N THR A 327 32.35 16.93 11.49
CA THR A 327 32.21 15.57 11.00
C THR A 327 30.84 15.42 10.37
N PHE A 328 30.77 15.08 9.09
CA PHE A 328 29.52 14.81 8.39
C PHE A 328 29.07 13.39 8.74
N GLU A 329 28.19 13.26 9.73
CA GLU A 329 27.13 12.26 9.61
C GLU A 329 26.28 12.70 8.42
N VAL A 330 26.34 11.94 7.34
CA VAL A 330 25.50 12.16 6.16
C VAL A 330 24.11 11.60 6.49
N ASP A 331 23.41 12.26 7.40
CA ASP A 331 21.97 12.22 7.41
C ASP A 331 21.56 13.02 6.17
N GLY A 332 21.05 12.31 5.15
CA GLY A 332 20.64 12.90 3.88
C GLY A 332 19.85 14.19 4.10
N SER A 333 20.13 15.21 3.30
CA SER A 333 19.43 16.51 3.36
C SER A 333 17.93 16.28 3.59
N PRO A 334 17.25 17.07 4.44
CA PRO A 334 15.82 16.91 4.68
C PRO A 334 15.13 16.97 3.32
N SER A 335 14.50 15.86 2.92
CA SER A 335 13.72 15.81 1.70
C SER A 335 12.65 16.90 1.80
N ILE A 336 12.39 17.63 0.71
CA ILE A 336 11.33 18.64 0.61
C ILE A 336 9.96 17.92 0.49
N ASP A 337 9.85 16.76 1.13
CA ASP A 337 8.90 15.70 0.82
C ASP A 337 8.22 15.26 2.12
N ALA A 338 7.57 16.23 2.77
CA ALA A 338 6.92 16.03 4.06
C ALA A 338 5.75 15.02 3.90
N PRO A 339 5.69 13.99 4.76
CA PRO A 339 4.65 12.98 4.68
C PRO A 339 3.27 13.57 5.03
N LEU A 340 2.25 13.05 4.34
CA LEU A 340 0.86 13.24 4.71
C LEU A 340 0.39 12.00 5.47
N LEU A 341 -0.46 12.19 6.49
CA LEU A 341 -1.14 11.06 7.09
C LEU A 341 -2.20 10.57 6.11
N THR A 342 -1.91 9.43 5.49
CA THR A 342 -2.84 8.76 4.60
C THR A 342 -3.15 7.36 5.07
N LEU A 343 -4.42 6.98 4.97
CA LEU A 343 -4.90 5.62 5.16
C LEU A 343 -5.71 5.20 3.94
N SER A 344 -5.71 3.90 3.61
CA SER A 344 -6.53 3.37 2.54
C SER A 344 -8.00 3.27 2.94
N ALA A 345 -8.89 3.14 1.97
CA ALA A 345 -10.29 2.88 2.24
C ALA A 345 -10.48 1.53 2.94
N SER A 346 -9.67 0.51 2.63
CA SER A 346 -9.76 -0.78 3.32
C SER A 346 -9.43 -0.66 4.81
N THR A 347 -8.55 0.27 5.20
CA THR A 347 -8.27 0.57 6.62
C THR A 347 -9.38 1.39 7.28
N LEU A 348 -10.04 2.28 6.55
CA LEU A 348 -11.05 3.21 7.10
C LEU A 348 -12.48 2.66 7.10
N ILE A 349 -12.80 1.65 6.29
CA ILE A 349 -14.16 1.08 6.22
C ILE A 349 -14.41 0.12 7.39
N GLN A 350 -15.44 0.42 8.19
CA GLN A 350 -15.97 -0.50 9.19
C GLN A 350 -16.66 -1.68 8.49
N ASN A 351 -16.35 -2.92 8.92
CA ASN A 351 -16.95 -4.23 8.53
C ASN A 351 -16.14 -5.18 7.65
N GLY A 352 -14.85 -4.92 7.38
CA GLY A 352 -13.97 -5.95 6.76
C GLY A 352 -14.51 -6.55 5.46
N ARG A 353 -15.44 -5.87 4.78
CA ARG A 353 -15.98 -6.32 3.50
C ARG A 353 -14.82 -6.24 2.52
N ARG A 354 -14.30 -7.41 2.13
CA ARG A 354 -13.29 -7.54 1.07
C ARG A 354 -13.85 -7.15 -0.30
N THR A 355 -15.15 -6.86 -0.39
CA THR A 355 -15.84 -6.42 -1.59
C THR A 355 -15.84 -4.90 -1.68
N MET A 356 -15.57 -4.39 -2.89
CA MET A 356 -15.52 -2.97 -3.19
C MET A 356 -16.89 -2.31 -2.96
N SER A 357 -17.00 -1.29 -2.11
CA SER A 357 -18.24 -0.56 -1.81
C SER A 357 -18.00 0.94 -1.82
N TYR A 358 -18.52 1.65 -2.83
CA TYR A 358 -18.40 3.11 -2.88
C TYR A 358 -19.25 3.82 -1.84
N LEU A 359 -20.39 3.25 -1.42
CA LEU A 359 -21.19 3.82 -0.33
C LEU A 359 -20.41 3.76 0.98
N ALA A 360 -19.71 2.66 1.26
CA ALA A 360 -18.87 2.57 2.45
C ALA A 360 -17.70 3.57 2.43
N MET A 361 -17.14 3.88 1.24
CA MET A 361 -16.14 4.94 1.12
C MET A 361 -16.75 6.34 1.30
N ALA A 362 -17.98 6.56 0.85
CA ALA A 362 -18.70 7.79 1.13
C ALA A 362 -19.08 7.92 2.61
N ASP A 363 -19.33 6.82 3.33
CA ASP A 363 -19.52 6.82 4.78
C ASP A 363 -18.30 7.33 5.55
N ILE A 364 -17.07 7.09 5.06
CA ILE A 364 -15.86 7.72 5.63
C ILE A 364 -16.00 9.24 5.63
N LEU A 365 -16.42 9.81 4.49
CA LEU A 365 -16.57 11.25 4.32
C LEU A 365 -17.79 11.80 5.06
N ASN A 366 -18.89 11.05 5.12
CA ASN A 366 -20.08 11.47 5.86
C ASN A 366 -19.85 11.47 7.37
N ALA A 367 -19.08 10.52 7.89
CA ALA A 367 -18.81 10.38 9.32
C ALA A 367 -17.73 11.35 9.82
N ASP A 368 -16.64 11.50 9.05
CA ASP A 368 -15.44 12.22 9.49
C ASP A 368 -14.70 12.85 8.30
N GLY A 369 -15.43 13.44 7.35
CA GLY A 369 -14.86 14.13 6.19
C GLY A 369 -14.64 15.62 6.43
N ALA A 370 -13.50 16.15 5.98
CA ALA A 370 -13.18 17.57 6.15
C ALA A 370 -14.01 18.50 5.23
N ALA A 371 -14.43 18.01 4.06
CA ALA A 371 -15.30 18.76 3.15
C ALA A 371 -16.24 17.85 2.32
N PRO A 372 -17.20 17.15 2.95
CA PRO A 372 -17.97 16.09 2.30
C PRO A 372 -18.74 16.56 1.06
N SER A 373 -19.28 17.78 1.09
CA SER A 373 -20.01 18.38 -0.04
C SER A 373 -19.15 18.66 -1.27
N LYS A 374 -17.83 18.73 -1.11
CA LYS A 374 -16.87 18.85 -2.21
C LYS A 374 -16.33 17.48 -2.63
N ASP A 375 -16.14 16.58 -1.67
CA ASP A 375 -15.39 15.35 -1.86
C ASP A 375 -16.27 14.17 -2.33
N LEU A 376 -17.54 14.10 -1.90
CA LEU A 376 -18.47 13.06 -2.33
C LEU A 376 -18.74 13.09 -3.85
N PRO A 377 -18.96 14.25 -4.49
CA PRO A 377 -19.04 14.32 -5.96
C PRO A 377 -17.79 13.82 -6.68
N VAL A 378 -16.59 14.03 -6.11
CA VAL A 378 -15.31 13.57 -6.68
C VAL A 378 -15.22 12.04 -6.62
N LEU A 379 -15.66 11.45 -5.51
CA LEU A 379 -15.71 10.01 -5.34
C LEU A 379 -16.67 9.37 -6.36
N TRP A 380 -17.86 9.95 -6.55
CA TRP A 380 -18.80 9.51 -7.58
C TRP A 380 -18.22 9.61 -9.00
N GLN A 381 -17.51 10.69 -9.33
CA GLN A 381 -16.86 10.84 -10.63
C GLN A 381 -15.81 9.76 -10.87
N ARG A 382 -14.96 9.47 -9.88
CA ARG A 382 -13.97 8.39 -9.99
C ARG A 382 -14.62 7.01 -10.15
N MET A 383 -15.73 6.74 -9.46
CA MET A 383 -16.54 5.53 -9.67
C MET A 383 -17.02 5.41 -11.12
N VAL A 384 -17.63 6.48 -11.65
CA VAL A 384 -18.11 6.52 -13.04
C VAL A 384 -16.96 6.35 -14.03
N PHE A 385 -15.80 6.94 -13.76
CA PHE A 385 -14.62 6.79 -14.60
C PHE A 385 -14.17 5.34 -14.68
N SER A 386 -14.02 4.67 -13.54
CA SER A 386 -13.67 3.24 -13.49
C SER A 386 -14.65 2.38 -14.29
N LEU A 387 -15.95 2.67 -14.23
CA LEU A 387 -16.98 1.97 -14.99
C LEU A 387 -16.90 2.24 -16.51
N LEU A 388 -16.59 3.47 -16.92
CA LEU A 388 -16.47 3.84 -18.34
C LEU A 388 -15.20 3.31 -19.03
N THR A 389 -14.15 3.03 -18.26
CA THR A 389 -12.88 2.55 -18.80
C THR A 389 -12.67 1.05 -18.62
N GLY A 390 -13.71 0.32 -18.18
CA GLY A 390 -13.63 -1.10 -17.83
C GLY A 390 -12.55 -1.40 -16.78
N GLY A 391 -12.19 -0.40 -15.98
CA GLY A 391 -11.15 -0.50 -14.97
C GLY A 391 -11.65 -1.31 -13.79
N THR A 392 -10.76 -2.08 -13.16
CA THR A 392 -11.04 -2.64 -11.83
C THR A 392 -10.73 -1.61 -10.77
N ASP A 393 -11.48 -1.67 -9.67
CA ASP A 393 -11.23 -0.81 -8.53
C ASP A 393 -11.28 -1.62 -7.24
N ARG A 394 -10.52 -1.18 -6.25
CA ARG A 394 -10.36 -1.86 -4.97
C ARG A 394 -10.18 -0.84 -3.84
N PRO A 395 -10.68 -1.10 -2.63
CA PRO A 395 -10.53 -0.16 -1.51
C PRO A 395 -9.07 0.19 -1.18
N GLU A 396 -8.13 -0.71 -1.44
CA GLU A 396 -6.69 -0.49 -1.21
C GLU A 396 -6.09 0.59 -2.13
N ARG A 397 -6.69 0.86 -3.30
CA ARG A 397 -6.26 1.93 -4.24
C ARG A 397 -6.78 3.32 -3.86
N TRP A 398 -7.67 3.39 -2.87
CA TRP A 398 -8.27 4.64 -2.43
C TRP A 398 -7.57 5.12 -1.18
N LEU A 399 -6.73 6.13 -1.32
CA LEU A 399 -6.10 6.78 -0.17
C LEU A 399 -6.94 7.99 0.26
N PHE A 400 -7.02 8.17 1.57
CA PHE A 400 -7.61 9.34 2.21
C PHE A 400 -6.54 10.05 3.02
N VAL A 401 -6.40 11.36 2.80
CA VAL A 401 -5.50 12.25 3.53
C VAL A 401 -6.24 12.81 4.74
N ARG A 402 -5.61 12.80 5.91
CA ARG A 402 -6.10 13.51 7.10
C ARG A 402 -5.79 15.00 6.97
N GLU A 403 -6.82 15.82 7.04
CA GLU A 403 -6.73 17.28 7.24
C GLU A 403 -7.23 17.65 8.64
N GLU A 404 -7.18 18.94 8.98
CA GLU A 404 -7.55 19.49 10.30
C GLU A 404 -8.94 19.03 10.77
N PHE A 405 -9.90 18.93 9.86
CA PHE A 405 -11.31 18.64 10.18
C PHE A 405 -11.81 17.28 9.68
N GLY A 406 -10.91 16.37 9.30
CA GLY A 406 -11.30 15.01 8.88
C GLY A 406 -10.56 14.51 7.64
N TRP A 407 -11.10 13.47 7.02
CA TRP A 407 -10.55 12.80 5.86
C TRP A 407 -10.97 13.46 4.55
N ARG A 408 -10.07 13.41 3.57
CA ARG A 408 -10.34 13.80 2.18
C ARG A 408 -9.75 12.78 1.22
N PRO A 409 -10.39 12.50 0.07
CA PRO A 409 -9.81 11.61 -0.92
C PRO A 409 -8.51 12.20 -1.46
N ALA A 410 -7.44 11.41 -1.46
CA ALA A 410 -6.19 11.78 -2.12
C ALA A 410 -6.40 11.88 -3.64
N PRO A 411 -5.57 12.65 -4.36
CA PRO A 411 -5.55 12.63 -5.82
C PRO A 411 -5.40 11.21 -6.35
N ALA A 412 -6.07 10.93 -7.46
CA ALA A 412 -6.01 9.61 -8.07
C ALA A 412 -4.60 9.33 -8.61
N HIS A 413 -4.06 8.14 -8.29
CA HIS A 413 -2.66 7.78 -8.54
C HIS A 413 -2.47 6.40 -9.17
N ASP A 414 -3.44 5.49 -9.01
CA ASP A 414 -3.47 4.17 -9.67
C ASP A 414 -4.80 4.02 -10.44
N LEU A 415 -4.92 4.77 -11.54
CA LEU A 415 -6.03 4.66 -12.50
C LEU A 415 -5.50 4.10 -13.81
N SER A 416 -5.86 2.85 -14.13
CA SER A 416 -5.49 2.22 -15.40
C SER A 416 -6.71 1.52 -16.01
N PRO A 417 -7.05 1.79 -17.29
CA PRO A 417 -7.95 0.99 -18.11
C PRO A 417 -7.26 -0.34 -18.46
N ALA A 418 -7.11 -1.18 -17.46
CA ALA A 418 -6.39 -2.44 -17.58
C ALA A 418 -7.28 -3.52 -16.98
N PRO A 419 -7.54 -4.61 -17.71
CA PRO A 419 -8.29 -5.72 -17.18
C PRO A 419 -7.40 -6.42 -16.17
N ASP A 420 -7.49 -6.05 -14.89
CA ASP A 420 -7.24 -7.09 -13.89
C ASP A 420 -8.40 -8.06 -14.09
N PHE A 421 -8.15 -9.25 -14.62
CA PHE A 421 -9.13 -10.34 -14.75
C PHE A 421 -9.59 -10.87 -13.39
N THR A 422 -9.62 -10.02 -12.36
CA THR A 422 -10.29 -10.33 -11.12
C THR A 422 -11.77 -10.20 -11.34
N ASP A 423 -12.48 -11.32 -11.19
CA ASP A 423 -13.96 -11.42 -11.10
C ASP A 423 -14.57 -10.60 -9.93
N ARG A 424 -13.83 -9.64 -9.36
CA ARG A 424 -14.33 -8.80 -8.27
C ARG A 424 -15.27 -7.76 -8.85
N PRO A 425 -16.58 -7.86 -8.55
CA PRO A 425 -17.53 -6.89 -9.03
C PRO A 425 -17.23 -5.53 -8.38
N ILE A 426 -17.28 -4.48 -9.18
CA ILE A 426 -17.47 -3.14 -8.68
C ILE A 426 -18.91 -3.06 -8.14
N THR A 427 -19.09 -2.69 -6.88
CA THR A 427 -20.42 -2.60 -6.28
C THR A 427 -20.64 -1.25 -5.62
N ALA A 428 -21.90 -0.83 -5.53
CA ALA A 428 -22.24 0.38 -4.79
C ALA A 428 -22.11 0.15 -3.28
N ASP A 429 -22.73 -0.92 -2.76
CA ASP A 429 -23.00 -1.15 -1.34
C ASP A 429 -22.25 -2.36 -0.74
N GLY A 430 -21.38 -3.00 -1.52
CA GLY A 430 -20.69 -4.25 -1.17
C GLY A 430 -21.40 -5.52 -1.66
N VAL A 431 -22.59 -5.39 -2.26
CA VAL A 431 -23.44 -6.51 -2.70
C VAL A 431 -23.90 -6.34 -4.14
N ARG A 432 -24.52 -5.21 -4.48
CA ARG A 432 -25.09 -4.94 -5.80
C ARG A 432 -24.01 -4.49 -6.79
N ARG A 433 -23.68 -5.38 -7.73
CA ARG A 433 -22.80 -5.08 -8.86
C ARG A 433 -23.33 -3.90 -9.68
N LEU A 434 -22.46 -2.93 -9.94
CA LEU A 434 -22.65 -1.91 -10.97
C LEU A 434 -22.16 -2.49 -12.30
N ARG A 435 -23.03 -2.56 -13.30
CA ARG A 435 -22.69 -3.17 -14.60
C ARG A 435 -22.09 -2.16 -15.55
N ASP A 436 -22.60 -0.94 -15.52
CA ASP A 436 -22.19 0.16 -16.37
C ASP A 436 -22.27 1.50 -15.60
N ALA A 437 -21.87 2.57 -16.27
CA ALA A 437 -21.85 3.90 -15.69
C ALA A 437 -23.25 4.51 -15.47
N ASP A 438 -24.31 3.98 -16.11
CA ASP A 438 -25.68 4.45 -15.92
C ASP A 438 -26.24 3.93 -14.57
N ASP A 439 -25.84 2.73 -14.13
CA ASP A 439 -26.16 2.21 -12.80
C ASP A 439 -25.64 3.16 -11.67
N ALA A 440 -24.55 3.88 -11.90
CA ALA A 440 -23.98 4.84 -10.95
C ALA A 440 -24.86 6.09 -10.76
N VAL A 441 -25.68 6.45 -11.76
CA VAL A 441 -26.62 7.58 -11.66
C VAL A 441 -27.69 7.30 -10.60
N ALA A 442 -28.09 6.04 -10.44
CA ALA A 442 -29.11 5.64 -9.47
C ALA A 442 -28.68 5.84 -8.00
N VAL A 443 -27.38 5.96 -7.74
CA VAL A 443 -26.82 6.18 -6.39
C VAL A 443 -26.26 7.59 -6.21
N ALA A 444 -26.38 8.47 -7.20
CA ALA A 444 -25.74 9.79 -7.20
C ALA A 444 -26.17 10.70 -6.04
N ASP A 445 -27.43 10.59 -5.60
CA ASP A 445 -27.97 11.38 -4.48
C ASP A 445 -27.17 11.16 -3.18
N TYR A 446 -26.72 9.92 -2.94
CA TYR A 446 -25.88 9.58 -1.79
C TYR A 446 -24.51 10.29 -1.83
N PHE A 447 -24.05 10.67 -3.02
CA PHE A 447 -22.83 11.44 -3.23
C PHE A 447 -23.10 12.95 -3.36
N GLN A 448 -24.26 13.41 -2.89
CA GLN A 448 -24.70 14.80 -2.91
C GLN A 448 -24.76 15.40 -4.34
N LEU A 449 -25.10 14.57 -5.32
CA LEU A 449 -25.32 14.98 -6.71
C LEU A 449 -26.80 14.87 -7.07
N SER A 450 -27.35 15.95 -7.62
CA SER A 450 -28.69 15.89 -8.21
C SER A 450 -28.68 14.97 -9.43
N LEU A 451 -29.83 14.36 -9.74
CA LEU A 451 -29.98 13.52 -10.94
C LEU A 451 -29.55 14.24 -12.23
N ARG A 452 -29.83 15.55 -12.32
CA ARG A 452 -29.44 16.38 -13.46
C ARG A 452 -27.92 16.53 -13.54
N ASP A 453 -27.26 16.82 -12.42
CA ASP A 453 -25.81 17.01 -12.39
C ASP A 453 -25.08 15.71 -12.67
N ALA A 454 -25.55 14.59 -12.11
CA ALA A 454 -25.00 13.26 -12.37
C ALA A 454 -25.06 12.91 -13.86
N LYS A 455 -26.23 13.06 -14.50
CA LYS A 455 -26.39 12.82 -15.95
C LYS A 455 -25.50 13.72 -16.80
N THR A 456 -25.38 14.99 -16.42
CA THR A 456 -24.54 15.97 -17.13
C THR A 456 -23.07 15.55 -17.05
N ARG A 457 -22.57 15.26 -15.85
CA ARG A 457 -21.18 14.78 -15.64
C ARG A 457 -20.90 13.47 -16.37
N LEU A 458 -21.84 12.52 -16.33
CA LEU A 458 -21.71 11.26 -17.08
C LEU A 458 -21.59 11.50 -18.59
N ALA A 459 -22.43 12.37 -19.16
CA ALA A 459 -22.36 12.70 -20.59
C ALA A 459 -21.03 13.37 -20.97
N ASP A 460 -20.54 14.29 -20.14
CA ASP A 460 -19.24 14.95 -20.35
C ASP A 460 -18.09 13.95 -20.29
N MET A 461 -18.11 13.03 -19.32
CA MET A 461 -17.10 11.98 -19.18
C MET A 461 -17.13 11.00 -20.36
N ARG A 462 -18.31 10.56 -20.81
CA ARG A 462 -18.46 9.73 -22.01
C ARG A 462 -17.85 10.41 -23.23
N ARG A 463 -18.07 11.73 -23.41
CA ARG A 463 -17.48 12.51 -24.50
C ARG A 463 -15.95 12.52 -24.43
N VAL A 464 -15.36 12.75 -23.26
CA VAL A 464 -13.91 12.69 -23.08
C VAL A 464 -13.37 11.29 -23.36
N VAL A 465 -13.94 10.28 -22.72
CA VAL A 465 -13.51 8.88 -22.84
C VAL A 465 -13.62 8.39 -24.28
N SER A 466 -14.59 8.85 -25.08
CA SER A 466 -14.69 8.48 -26.51
C SER A 466 -13.44 8.83 -27.34
N GLY A 467 -12.61 9.77 -26.86
CA GLY A 467 -11.34 10.15 -27.48
C GLY A 467 -10.15 9.23 -27.17
N TRP A 468 -10.34 8.19 -26.35
CA TRP A 468 -9.25 7.38 -25.79
C TRP A 468 -8.29 6.79 -26.84
N LYS A 469 -8.76 6.41 -28.03
CA LYS A 469 -7.92 5.85 -29.09
C LYS A 469 -6.87 6.86 -29.59
N ARG A 470 -7.22 8.14 -29.60
CA ARG A 470 -6.30 9.22 -29.98
C ARG A 470 -5.22 9.40 -28.93
N GLU A 471 -5.62 9.48 -27.67
CA GLU A 471 -4.69 9.56 -26.54
C GLU A 471 -3.75 8.35 -26.49
N ALA A 472 -4.28 7.14 -26.75
CA ALA A 472 -3.48 5.93 -26.82
C ALA A 472 -2.45 5.98 -27.96
N HIS A 473 -2.85 6.44 -29.15
CA HIS A 473 -1.94 6.65 -30.28
C HIS A 473 -0.84 7.67 -29.94
N ASP A 474 -1.19 8.79 -29.31
CA ASP A 474 -0.25 9.85 -28.94
C ASP A 474 0.74 9.41 -27.84
N LEU A 475 0.37 8.40 -27.06
CA LEU A 475 1.25 7.72 -26.10
C LEU A 475 2.13 6.63 -26.72
N GLY A 476 1.95 6.30 -28.01
CA GLY A 476 2.68 5.23 -28.67
C GLY A 476 2.16 3.83 -28.33
N ILE A 477 0.93 3.70 -27.81
CA ILE A 477 0.30 2.39 -27.56
C ILE A 477 0.06 1.69 -28.91
N SER A 478 0.46 0.43 -29.01
CA SER A 478 0.36 -0.31 -30.26
C SER A 478 -1.09 -0.58 -30.66
N SER A 479 -1.36 -0.63 -31.98
CA SER A 479 -2.71 -0.97 -32.48
C SER A 479 -3.21 -2.34 -32.02
N ARG A 480 -2.30 -3.28 -31.75
CA ARG A 480 -2.63 -4.60 -31.18
C ARG A 480 -3.21 -4.44 -29.78
N GLU A 481 -2.57 -3.67 -28.92
CA GLU A 481 -3.07 -3.39 -27.57
C GLU A 481 -4.34 -2.56 -27.62
N THR A 482 -4.42 -1.54 -28.47
CA THR A 482 -5.64 -0.76 -28.68
C THR A 482 -6.82 -1.66 -29.07
N ALA A 483 -6.64 -2.58 -30.02
CA ALA A 483 -7.69 -3.52 -30.41
C ALA A 483 -8.08 -4.46 -29.26
N ARG A 484 -7.11 -4.92 -28.47
CA ARG A 484 -7.33 -5.79 -27.30
C ARG A 484 -8.16 -5.09 -26.22
N MET A 485 -7.89 -3.80 -25.96
CA MET A 485 -8.57 -3.04 -24.90
C MET A 485 -9.85 -2.36 -25.34
N ALA A 486 -10.14 -2.28 -26.65
CA ALA A 486 -11.33 -1.58 -27.15
C ALA A 486 -12.65 -1.98 -26.48
N PRO A 487 -12.93 -3.27 -26.19
CA PRO A 487 -14.16 -3.67 -25.51
C PRO A 487 -14.36 -3.05 -24.11
N LEU A 488 -13.30 -2.57 -23.45
CA LEU A 488 -13.38 -1.90 -22.14
C LEU A 488 -14.00 -0.51 -22.22
N PHE A 489 -14.01 0.09 -23.41
CA PHE A 489 -14.47 1.45 -23.66
C PHE A 489 -15.76 1.51 -24.49
N ASP A 490 -16.29 0.37 -24.91
CA ASP A 490 -17.56 0.25 -25.66
C ASP A 490 -18.76 0.25 -24.68
N VAL A 491 -18.84 1.29 -23.82
CA VAL A 491 -19.81 1.45 -22.71
C VAL A 491 -20.68 2.68 -22.88
#